data_AF-A0AAD6WTR0-F1
#
_entry.id   AF-A0AAD6WTR0-F1
#
_cell.length_a   1.000
_cell.length_b   1.000
_cell.length_c   1.000
_cell.angle_alpha   90.00
_cell.angle_beta   90.00
_cell.angle_gamma   90.00
#
_symmetry.space_group_name_H-M   'P 1'
#
loop_
_entity.id
_entity.type
_entity.pdbx_description
1 polymer ?
#
loop_
_entity_poly.entity_id
_entity_poly.type
_entity_poly.pdbx_seq_one_letter_code
_entity_poly.pdbx_strand_id
1 'polypeptide(L)' 'PEATVRTKRPQVNWVKNTQWTDHLVEYLTDNPEFCRKLFSDSTAEARPKKDGRTKATAKDAKSAQYGDLAKHIF' A
#
# COMPACT_ATOMS: atom_id res chain seq x y z
N PRO A 1 -21.72 25.01 -16.88
CA PRO A 1 -20.39 24.43 -16.55
C PRO A 1 -20.38 24.01 -15.08
N GLU A 2 -20.69 22.74 -14.82
CA GLU A 2 -20.86 22.22 -13.46
C GLU A 2 -19.50 21.77 -12.90
N ALA A 3 -18.96 22.55 -11.97
CA ALA A 3 -17.71 22.22 -11.30
C ALA A 3 -17.97 21.10 -10.28
N THR A 4 -17.41 19.92 -10.53
CA THR A 4 -17.46 18.79 -9.59
C THR A 4 -16.74 19.17 -8.29
N VAL A 5 -17.51 19.35 -7.21
CA VAL A 5 -16.97 19.54 -5.86
C VAL A 5 -16.25 18.25 -5.45
N ARG A 6 -14.92 18.24 -5.53
CA ARG A 6 -14.11 17.13 -5.02
C ARG A 6 -14.12 17.18 -3.50
N THR A 7 -14.99 16.40 -2.88
CA THR A 7 -15.02 16.21 -1.43
C THR A 7 -13.66 15.67 -0.98
N LYS A 8 -12.91 16.44 -0.19
CA LYS A 8 -11.66 15.96 0.40
C LYS A 8 -11.99 14.79 1.33
N ARG A 9 -11.34 13.65 1.12
CA ARG A 9 -11.45 12.53 2.05
C ARG A 9 -10.91 12.96 3.42
N PRO A 10 -11.61 12.61 4.53
CA PRO A 10 -11.11 12.89 5.86
C PRO A 10 -9.72 12.27 6.03
N GLN A 11 -8.79 13.04 6.60
CA GLN A 11 -7.46 12.52 6.88
C GLN A 11 -7.54 11.52 8.05
N VAL A 12 -6.87 10.38 7.88
CA VAL A 12 -6.73 9.38 8.93
C VAL A 12 -5.91 9.98 10.07
N ASN A 13 -6.50 10.07 11.26
CA ASN A 13 -5.81 10.53 12.45
C ASN A 13 -5.35 9.33 13.29
N TRP A 14 -4.12 8.89 13.05
CA TRP A 14 -3.50 7.76 13.75
C TRP A 14 -3.33 8.00 15.25
N VAL A 15 -3.02 9.24 15.66
CA VAL A 15 -2.78 9.59 17.08
C VAL A 15 -4.04 9.37 17.93
N LYS A 16 -5.22 9.59 17.37
CA LYS A 16 -6.50 9.38 18.07
C LYS A 16 -6.95 7.92 18.08
N ASN A 17 -6.30 7.04 17.34
CA ASN A 17 -6.73 5.66 17.13
C ASN A 17 -5.50 4.72 17.21
N THR A 18 -4.87 4.67 18.38
CA THR A 18 -3.67 3.84 18.61
C THR A 18 -3.94 2.35 18.36
N GLN A 19 -5.18 1.91 18.56
CA GLN A 19 -5.64 0.53 18.30
C GLN A 19 -5.41 0.10 16.84
N TRP A 20 -5.48 1.03 15.88
CA TRP A 20 -5.19 0.74 14.47
C TRP A 20 -3.71 0.38 14.25
N THR A 21 -2.82 0.95 15.05
CA THR A 21 -1.40 0.57 15.04
C THR A 21 -1.22 -0.83 15.63
N ASP A 22 -1.94 -1.16 16.69
CA ASP A 22 -1.91 -2.51 17.26
C ASP A 22 -2.43 -3.56 16.28
N HIS A 23 -3.58 -3.32 15.64
CA HIS A 23 -4.12 -4.21 14.59
C HIS A 23 -3.20 -4.35 13.38
N LEU A 24 -2.53 -3.26 12.98
CA LEU A 24 -1.51 -3.30 11.93
C LEU A 24 -0.35 -4.21 12.33
N VAL A 25 0.17 -4.08 13.55
CA VAL A 25 1.29 -4.89 14.05
C VAL A 25 0.89 -6.36 14.17
N GLU A 26 -0.29 -6.65 14.73
CA GLU A 26 -0.84 -8.00 14.83
C GLU A 26 -0.94 -8.65 13.44
N TYR A 27 -1.59 -7.98 12.49
CA TYR A 27 -1.76 -8.51 11.14
C TYR A 27 -0.44 -8.78 10.42
N LEU A 28 0.54 -7.87 10.55
CA LEU A 28 1.87 -8.05 9.96
C LEU A 28 2.67 -9.17 10.65
N THR A 29 2.41 -9.44 11.92
CA THR A 29 3.06 -10.51 12.69
C THR A 29 2.48 -11.88 12.33
N ASP A 30 1.15 -11.98 12.23
CA ASP A 30 0.45 -13.20 11.82
C ASP A 30 0.66 -13.55 10.33
N ASN A 31 0.97 -12.55 9.49
CA ASN A 31 1.14 -12.73 8.05
C ASN A 31 2.57 -12.36 7.60
N PRO A 32 3.59 -13.15 7.97
CA PRO A 32 4.99 -12.84 7.65
C PRO A 32 5.26 -12.81 6.15
N GLU A 33 4.59 -13.64 5.36
CA GLU A 33 4.71 -13.63 3.89
C GLU A 33 4.10 -12.38 3.26
N PHE A 34 2.98 -11.88 3.82
CA PHE A 34 2.40 -10.61 3.40
C PHE A 34 3.35 -9.45 3.74
N CYS A 35 3.91 -9.44 4.95
CA CYS A 35 4.89 -8.47 5.40
C CYS A 35 6.13 -8.47 4.49
N ARG A 36 6.70 -9.65 4.22
CA ARG A 36 7.82 -9.81 3.28
C ARG A 36 7.47 -9.29 1.90
N LYS A 37 6.27 -9.56 1.36
CA LYS A 37 5.86 -9.07 0.05
C LYS A 37 5.57 -7.56 0.03
N LEU A 38 5.05 -7.01 1.12
CA LEU A 38 4.75 -5.59 1.29
C LEU A 38 6.03 -4.74 1.36
N PHE A 39 7.00 -5.21 2.16
CA PHE A 39 8.28 -4.54 2.39
C PHE A 39 9.43 -5.02 1.51
N SER A 40 9.22 -6.07 0.70
CA SER A 40 10.17 -6.44 -0.36
C SER A 40 10.18 -5.36 -1.41
N ASP A 41 11.13 -4.44 -1.25
CA ASP A 41 11.56 -3.61 -2.35
C ASP A 41 12.44 -4.48 -3.24
N SER A 42 11.84 -5.09 -4.26
CA SER A 42 12.61 -5.78 -5.29
C SER A 42 13.33 -4.73 -6.15
N THR A 43 14.38 -4.12 -5.60
CA THR A 43 15.39 -3.32 -6.30
C THR A 43 16.63 -4.15 -6.62
N ALA A 44 16.63 -5.47 -6.41
CA ALA A 44 17.77 -6.32 -6.79
C ALA A 44 17.86 -6.56 -8.32
N GLU A 45 16.75 -6.41 -9.06
CA GLU A 45 16.72 -6.55 -10.53
C GLU A 45 16.18 -5.31 -11.24
N ALA A 46 16.51 -4.10 -10.76
CA ALA A 46 16.48 -2.92 -11.64
C ALA A 46 17.63 -3.03 -12.66
N ARG A 47 17.56 -4.04 -13.54
CA ARG A 47 18.50 -4.26 -14.64
C ARG A 47 18.65 -2.96 -15.42
N PRO A 48 19.88 -2.59 -15.83
CA PRO A 48 20.07 -1.39 -16.63
C PRO A 48 19.24 -1.52 -17.90
N LYS A 49 18.43 -0.48 -18.16
CA LYS A 49 17.60 -0.32 -19.37
C LYS A 49 18.34 -0.84 -20.61
N LYS A 50 18.00 -2.04 -21.07
CA LYS A 50 18.27 -2.49 -22.43
C LYS A 50 16.94 -2.84 -23.05
N ASP A 51 16.61 -2.03 -24.06
CA ASP A 51 15.57 -2.20 -25.06
C ASP A 51 14.14 -2.52 -24.64
N GLY A 52 13.27 -1.52 -24.84
CA GLY A 52 11.92 -1.75 -25.37
C GLY A 52 10.85 -2.35 -24.46
N ARG A 53 11.15 -2.80 -23.24
CA ARG A 53 10.11 -3.38 -22.36
C ARG A 53 9.40 -2.29 -21.56
N THR A 54 8.16 -2.02 -21.96
CA THR A 54 7.21 -1.15 -21.26
C THR A 54 7.20 -1.46 -19.76
N LYS A 55 7.37 -0.41 -18.95
CA LYS A 55 7.16 -0.46 -17.51
C LYS A 55 5.68 -0.78 -17.23
N ALA A 56 5.31 -2.05 -17.27
CA ALA A 56 4.15 -2.56 -16.54
C ALA A 56 4.51 -2.45 -15.06
N THR A 57 4.38 -1.22 -14.56
CA THR A 57 4.72 -0.87 -13.20
C THR A 57 3.81 -1.71 -12.31
N ALA A 58 4.38 -2.45 -11.37
CA ALA A 58 3.69 -3.14 -10.28
C ALA A 58 2.95 -2.18 -9.31
N LYS A 59 2.48 -1.04 -9.84
CA LYS A 59 1.76 0.03 -9.16
C LYS A 59 0.40 -0.46 -8.66
N ASP A 60 -0.24 -1.34 -9.42
CA ASP A 60 -1.52 -1.95 -9.06
C ASP A 60 -1.39 -2.96 -7.92
N ALA A 61 -0.32 -3.77 -7.92
CA ALA A 61 -0.12 -4.82 -6.92
C ALA A 61 0.07 -4.25 -5.50
N LYS A 62 0.88 -3.20 -5.33
CA LYS A 62 1.05 -2.54 -4.02
C LYS A 62 -0.21 -1.81 -3.59
N SER A 63 -0.92 -1.17 -4.51
CA SER A 63 -2.17 -0.48 -4.19
C SER A 63 -3.25 -1.45 -3.72
N ALA A 64 -3.34 -2.63 -4.33
CA ALA A 64 -4.23 -3.71 -3.88
C ALA A 64 -3.83 -4.22 -2.48
N GLN A 65 -2.53 -4.43 -2.23
CA GLN A 65 -2.03 -4.83 -0.90
C GLN A 65 -2.37 -3.81 0.19
N TYR A 66 -2.21 -2.50 -0.08
CA TYR A 66 -2.63 -1.47 0.87
C TYR A 66 -4.15 -1.44 1.06
N GLY A 67 -4.92 -1.80 0.04
CA GLY A 67 -6.37 -1.96 0.14
C GLY A 67 -6.77 -3.12 1.05
N ASP A 68 -6.10 -4.28 0.93
CA ASP A 68 -6.35 -5.43 1.80
C ASP A 68 -5.89 -5.17 3.24
N LEU A 69 -4.77 -4.47 3.41
CA LEU A 69 -4.29 -4.03 4.72
C LEU A 69 -5.28 -3.07 5.39
N ALA A 70 -5.84 -2.11 4.62
CA ALA A 70 -6.82 -1.16 5.14
C ALA A 70 -8.11 -1.85 5.63
N LYS A 71 -8.57 -2.92 4.98
CA LYS A 71 -9.75 -3.70 5.42
C LYS A 71 -9.56 -4.41 6.77
N HIS A 72 -8.32 -4.62 7.20
CA HIS A 72 -8.01 -5.24 8.49
C HIS A 72 -7.80 -4.22 9.60
N ILE A 73 -7.48 -2.97 9.26
CA ILE A 73 -7.11 -1.93 10.22
C ILE A 73 -8.30 -1.03 10.57
N PHE A 74 -9.15 -0.72 9.60
CA PHE A 74 -10.33 0.16 9.72
C PHE A 74 -11.63 -0.63 9.64
#